data_AF-A0A8T5AI99-F1
#
_entry.id   AF-A0A8T5AI99-F1
#
_cell.length_a   1.000
_cell.length_b   1.000
_cell.length_c   1.000
_cell.angle_alpha   90.00
_cell.angle_beta   90.00
_cell.angle_gamma   90.00
#
_symmetry.space_group_name_H-M   'P 1'
#
loop_
_entity.id
_entity.type
_entity.pdbx_description
1 polymer ?
#
loop_
_entity_poly.entity_id
_entity_poly.type
_entity_poly.pdbx_seq_one_letter_code
_entity_poly.pdbx_strand_id
1 'polypeptide(L)'
;MGKTFPRNVIAKGGKGRPEVRVLESRGSYVIYKYLDLETLEQKEKKLKLCLKDGEGKVAEYFIVPLKDDGRYLLIRSEEKGPRKIWNPKRNSEEDLWIE
;
A
#
# COMPACT_ATOMS: atom_id res chain seq x y z
N MET A 1 -5.40 17.75 -16.76
CA MET A 1 -4.76 16.59 -17.41
C MET A 1 -4.51 15.56 -16.31
N GLY A 2 -5.27 14.46 -16.29
CA GLY A 2 -5.28 13.52 -15.17
C GLY A 2 -3.95 12.77 -15.03
N LYS A 3 -3.47 12.60 -13.80
CA LYS A 3 -2.28 11.80 -13.53
C LYS A 3 -2.57 10.34 -13.91
N THR A 4 -1.80 9.81 -14.86
CA THR A 4 -1.95 8.42 -15.30
C THR A 4 -0.95 7.55 -14.56
N PHE A 5 -1.40 6.44 -13.98
CA PHE A 5 -0.54 5.48 -13.29
C PHE A 5 -0.32 4.22 -14.14
N PRO A 6 0.86 3.60 -14.06
CA PRO A 6 1.09 2.29 -14.65
C PRO A 6 0.14 1.21 -14.12
N ARG A 7 -0.22 0.23 -14.94
CA ARG A 7 -1.16 -0.84 -14.55
C ARG A 7 -0.66 -1.67 -13.36
N ASN A 8 0.66 -1.85 -13.21
CA ASN A 8 1.23 -2.74 -12.18
C ASN A 8 1.10 -2.16 -10.76
N VAL A 9 0.88 -0.85 -10.61
CA VAL A 9 0.64 -0.21 -9.31
C VAL A 9 -0.84 -0.11 -8.97
N ILE A 10 -1.73 -0.47 -9.90
CA ILE A 10 -3.18 -0.46 -9.70
C ILE A 10 -3.63 -1.75 -9.01
N ALA A 11 -4.49 -1.60 -8.01
CA ALA A 11 -5.16 -2.65 -7.27
C ALA A 11 -6.68 -2.56 -7.49
N LYS A 12 -7.36 -3.71 -7.37
CA LYS A 12 -8.83 -3.74 -7.26
C LYS A 12 -9.19 -3.41 -5.81
N GLY A 13 -9.71 -2.21 -5.58
CA GLY A 13 -10.17 -1.75 -4.28
C GLY A 13 -11.49 -2.39 -3.85
N GLY A 14 -11.94 -2.06 -2.64
CA GLY A 14 -13.25 -2.46 -2.15
C GLY A 14 -14.37 -1.94 -3.07
N LYS A 15 -15.42 -2.73 -3.28
CA LYS A 15 -16.57 -2.40 -4.16
C LYS A 15 -16.20 -2.21 -5.64
N GLY A 16 -15.06 -2.76 -6.07
CA GLY A 16 -14.67 -2.80 -7.49
C GLY A 16 -14.05 -1.51 -8.03
N ARG A 17 -13.80 -0.50 -7.18
CA ARG A 17 -13.16 0.75 -7.60
C ARG A 17 -11.64 0.56 -7.73
N PRO A 18 -11.00 1.06 -8.81
CA PRO A 18 -9.57 0.97 -8.96
C PRO A 18 -8.85 1.90 -7.98
N GLU A 19 -7.82 1.39 -7.34
CA GLU A 19 -6.97 2.14 -6.40
C GLU A 19 -5.51 2.02 -6.83
N VAL A 20 -4.70 3.02 -6.52
CA VAL A 20 -3.25 2.96 -6.71
C VAL A 20 -2.55 2.69 -5.38
N ARG A 21 -1.62 1.73 -5.36
CA ARG A 21 -0.71 1.49 -4.24
C ARG A 21 0.37 2.58 -4.24
N VAL A 22 0.41 3.39 -3.19
CA VAL A 22 1.36 4.51 -3.07
C VAL A 22 2.26 4.30 -1.86
N LEU A 23 3.57 4.37 -2.10
CA LEU A 23 4.59 4.20 -1.09
C LEU A 23 4.50 5.29 -0.02
N GLU A 24 4.47 4.86 1.25
CA GLU A 24 4.55 5.75 2.41
C GLU A 24 5.95 5.70 3.02
N SER A 25 6.45 4.50 3.32
CA SER A 25 7.78 4.26 3.90
C SER A 25 8.34 2.90 3.50
N ARG A 26 9.67 2.77 3.46
CA ARG A 26 10.40 1.53 3.13
C ARG A 26 11.70 1.43 3.92
N GLY A 27 12.02 0.21 4.37
CA GLY A 27 13.25 -0.22 5.04
C GLY A 27 13.24 -1.75 5.16
N SER A 28 13.55 -2.31 6.33
CA SER A 28 13.26 -3.74 6.64
C SER A 28 11.76 -4.08 6.68
N TYR A 29 10.91 -3.10 6.41
CA TYR A 29 9.46 -3.17 6.29
C TYR A 29 9.01 -2.29 5.12
N VAL A 30 7.77 -2.47 4.65
CA VAL A 30 7.13 -1.58 3.68
C VAL A 30 5.80 -1.11 4.24
N ILE A 31 5.56 0.20 4.22
CA ILE A 31 4.24 0.78 4.46
C ILE A 31 3.76 1.47 3.20
N TYR A 32 2.51 1.21 2.85
CA TYR A 32 1.85 1.88 1.73
C TYR A 32 0.38 2.14 1.97
N LYS A 33 -0.18 3.06 1.20
CA LYS A 33 -1.59 3.41 1.20
C LYS A 33 -2.23 3.16 -0.16
N TYR A 34 -3.55 3.16 -0.17
CA TYR A 34 -4.37 3.09 -1.37
C TYR A 34 -4.97 4.47 -1.60
N LEU A 35 -4.78 5.03 -2.79
CA LEU A 35 -5.47 6.23 -3.23
C LEU A 35 -6.48 5.87 -4.30
N ASP A 36 -7.64 6.52 -4.26
CA ASP A 36 -8.60 6.48 -5.36
C ASP A 36 -7.93 6.98 -6.65
N LEU A 37 -8.09 6.24 -7.75
CA LEU A 37 -7.40 6.55 -8.99
C LEU A 37 -7.88 7.86 -9.64
N GLU A 38 -9.13 8.26 -9.38
CA GLU A 38 -9.73 9.47 -9.93
C GLU A 38 -9.46 10.68 -9.04
N THR A 39 -9.67 10.54 -7.72
CA THR A 39 -9.58 11.68 -6.80
C THR A 39 -8.21 11.84 -6.15
N LEU A 40 -7.35 10.81 -6.19
CA LEU A 40 -6.07 10.73 -5.46
C LEU A 40 -6.21 10.89 -3.95
N GLU A 41 -7.43 10.70 -3.43
CA GLU A 41 -7.69 10.76 -2.00
C GLU A 41 -7.68 9.36 -1.42
N GLN A 42 -7.25 9.28 -0.17
CA GLN A 42 -7.36 8.07 0.62
C GLN A 42 -8.77 7.98 1.21
N LYS A 43 -9.64 7.15 0.62
CA LYS A 43 -11.03 6.98 1.09
C LYS A 43 -11.10 6.21 2.41
N GLU A 44 -10.27 5.20 2.56
CA GLU A 44 -10.10 4.47 3.82
C GLU A 44 -8.77 4.85 4.44
N LYS A 45 -8.79 5.48 5.63
CA LYS A 45 -7.59 5.91 6.38
C LYS A 45 -6.73 4.74 6.90
N LYS A 46 -6.78 3.58 6.26
CA LYS A 46 -5.97 2.39 6.56
C LYS A 46 -4.66 2.40 5.79
N LEU A 47 -3.60 1.91 6.41
CA LEU A 47 -2.33 1.62 5.74
C LEU A 47 -2.17 0.10 5.60
N LYS A 48 -1.30 -0.31 4.68
CA LYS A 48 -0.82 -1.68 4.60
C LYS A 48 0.62 -1.73 5.08
N LEU A 49 0.89 -2.64 6.01
CA LEU A 49 2.21 -2.99 6.51
C LEU A 49 2.63 -4.34 5.95
N CYS A 50 3.84 -4.41 5.40
CA CYS A 50 4.48 -5.66 4.98
C CYS A 50 5.80 -5.80 5.75
N LEU A 51 5.99 -6.96 6.38
CA LEU A 51 7.18 -7.30 7.15
C LEU A 51 7.82 -8.52 6.49
N LYS A 52 9.08 -8.41 6.05
CA LYS A 52 9.84 -9.52 5.47
C LYS A 52 10.79 -10.05 6.54
N ASP A 53 10.71 -11.34 6.83
CA ASP A 53 11.65 -11.98 7.76
C ASP A 53 12.99 -12.34 7.08
N GLY A 54 13.92 -12.87 7.86
CA GLY A 54 15.25 -13.25 7.38
C GLY A 54 15.25 -14.43 6.38
N GLU A 55 14.17 -15.20 6.33
CA GLU A 55 13.98 -16.29 5.35
C GLU A 55 13.25 -15.79 4.08
N GLY A 56 12.87 -14.51 4.06
CA GLY A 56 12.23 -13.86 2.93
C GLY A 56 10.70 -13.99 2.89
N LYS A 57 10.09 -14.60 3.91
CA LYS A 57 8.63 -14.72 4.02
C LYS A 57 8.03 -13.39 4.44
N VAL A 58 6.89 -13.04 3.84
CA VAL A 58 6.24 -11.74 4.05
C VAL A 58 4.97 -11.89 4.87
N ALA A 59 4.93 -11.25 6.03
CA ALA A 59 3.71 -11.07 6.80
C ALA A 59 3.05 -9.74 6.46
N GLU A 60 1.75 -9.77 6.15
CA GLU A 60 1.00 -8.59 5.73
C GLU A 60 -0.14 -8.24 6.70
N TYR A 61 -0.27 -6.95 6.99
CA TYR A 61 -1.30 -6.42 7.88
C TYR A 61 -1.93 -5.15 7.34
N PHE A 62 -3.18 -4.89 7.73
CA PHE A 62 -3.77 -3.56 7.68
C PHE A 62 -3.59 -2.87 9.02
N ILE A 63 -3.15 -1.61 8.98
CA ILE A 63 -3.13 -0.70 10.12
C ILE A 63 -4.37 0.18 9.99
N VAL A 64 -5.34 0.02 10.89
CA VAL A 64 -6.61 0.74 10.86
C VAL A 64 -6.69 1.68 12.07
N PRO A 65 -6.80 3.01 11.88
CA PRO A 65 -6.95 3.94 12.99
C PRO A 65 -8.28 3.69 13.71
N LEU A 66 -8.24 3.73 15.04
CA LEU A 66 -9.44 3.71 15.87
C LEU A 66 -9.96 5.14 16.06
N LYS A 67 -11.17 5.28 16.65
CA LYS A 67 -11.75 6.60 16.94
C LYS A 67 -10.91 7.40 17.94
N ASP A 68 -10.28 6.70 18.87
CA ASP A 68 -9.44 7.32 19.89
C ASP A 68 -8.04 7.58 19.33
N ASP A 69 -7.56 8.79 19.54
CA ASP A 69 -6.30 9.25 18.97
C ASP A 69 -5.12 8.38 19.43
N GLY A 70 -4.17 8.16 18.51
CA GLY A 70 -2.98 7.36 18.75
C GLY A 70 -3.17 5.83 18.83
N ARG A 71 -4.40 5.30 18.71
CA ARG A 71 -4.64 3.84 18.74
C ARG A 71 -4.96 3.28 17.35
N TYR A 72 -4.37 2.11 17.05
CA TYR A 72 -4.52 1.44 15.78
C TYR A 72 -4.80 -0.05 15.98
N LEU A 73 -5.68 -0.61 15.15
CA LEU A 73 -5.89 -2.04 15.04
C LEU A 73 -4.98 -2.61 13.94
N LEU A 74 -4.30 -3.70 14.25
CA LEU A 74 -3.52 -4.47 13.29
C LEU A 74 -4.31 -5.71 12.86
N ILE A 75 -4.73 -5.76 11.61
CA ILE A 75 -5.51 -6.87 11.05
C ILE A 75 -4.63 -7.68 10.11
N ARG A 76 -4.42 -8.96 10.42
CA ARG A 76 -3.68 -9.87 9.51
C ARG A 76 -4.43 -9.99 8.18
N SER A 77 -3.66 -10.01 7.10
CA SER A 77 -4.19 -10.15 5.75
C SER A 77 -3.43 -11.21 4.98
N GLU A 78 -4.06 -11.76 3.96
CA GLU A 78 -3.40 -12.68 3.04
C GLU A 78 -2.20 -12.01 2.38
N GLU A 79 -1.10 -12.76 2.30
CA GLU A 79 0.03 -12.38 1.49
C GLU A 79 -0.42 -12.30 0.03
N LYS A 80 -0.27 -11.12 -0.56
CA LYS A 80 -0.36 -10.98 -2.01
C LYS A 80 1.09 -11.09 -2.47
N GLY A 81 1.40 -11.95 -3.43
CA GLY A 81 2.78 -12.14 -3.90
C GLY A 81 3.44 -10.87 -4.48
N PRO A 82 4.46 -11.03 -5.34
CA PRO A 82 5.17 -9.91 -5.93
C PRO A 82 4.24 -8.87 -6.59
N ARG A 83 4.49 -7.59 -6.32
CA ARG A 83 3.70 -6.48 -6.84
C ARG A 83 4.52 -5.20 -6.90
N LYS A 84 4.11 -4.28 -7.76
CA LYS A 84 4.70 -2.95 -7.84
C LYS A 84 3.91 -1.92 -7.04
N ILE A 85 4.61 -0.87 -6.65
CA ILE A 85 4.13 0.26 -5.89
C ILE A 85 4.56 1.58 -6.54
N TRP A 86 3.71 2.59 -6.47
CA TRP A 86 4.05 3.93 -6.93
C TRP A 86 4.90 4.67 -5.90
N ASN A 87 6.09 5.13 -6.30
CA ASN A 87 6.91 6.02 -5.49
C ASN A 87 6.63 7.48 -5.88
N PRO A 88 5.93 8.27 -5.05
CA PRO A 88 5.60 9.66 -5.38
C PRO A 88 6.83 10.57 -5.41
N LYS A 89 7.90 10.23 -4.68
CA LYS A 89 9.15 11.03 -4.64
C LYS A 89 9.96 10.88 -5.93
N ARG A 90 9.92 9.70 -6.55
CA ARG A 90 10.63 9.40 -7.81
C ARG A 90 9.75 9.48 -9.04
N ASN A 91 8.43 9.62 -8.84
CA ASN A 91 7.42 9.64 -9.90
C ASN A 91 7.52 8.41 -10.83
N SER A 92 7.71 7.23 -10.23
CA SER A 92 7.91 5.96 -10.93
C SER A 92 7.28 4.78 -10.18
N GLU A 93 7.01 3.69 -10.89
CA GLU A 93 6.71 2.39 -10.25
C GLU A 93 8.00 1.69 -9.82
N GLU A 94 7.94 0.99 -8.69
CA GLU A 94 9.04 0.22 -8.12
C GLU A 94 8.52 -1.13 -7.64
N ASP A 95 9.41 -2.09 -7.46
CA ASP A 95 9.08 -3.32 -6.75
C ASP A 95 8.83 -3.02 -5.27
N LEU A 96 7.93 -3.79 -4.66
CA LEU A 96 7.57 -3.62 -3.25
C LEU A 96 8.81 -3.70 -2.34
N TRP A 97 9.73 -4.62 -2.67
CA TRP A 97 11.02 -4.81 -2.03
C TRP A 97 12.12 -4.37 -2.99
N ILE A 98 13.10 -3.63 -2.48
CA ILE A 98 14.35 -3.34 -3.19
C ILE A 98 15.39 -4.30 -2.60
N GLU A 99 16.15 -4.96 -3.46
CA GLU A 99 17.32 -5.77 -3.05
C GLU A 99 18.46 -4.88 -2.56
#